data_AF-A0A255PAM9-F1
#
_entry.id   AF-A0A255PAM9-F1
#
_cell.length_a   1.000
_cell.length_b   1.000
_cell.length_c   1.000
_cell.angle_alpha   90.00
_cell.angle_beta   90.00
_cell.angle_gamma   90.00
#
_symmetry.space_group_name_H-M   'P 1'
#
loop_
_entity.id
_entity.type
_entity.pdbx_description
1 polymer ?
#
loop_
_entity_poly.entity_id
_entity_poly.type
_entity_poly.pdbx_seq_one_letter_code
_entity_poly.pdbx_strand_id
1 'polypeptide(L)'
;MCHGWAGTLHTVQCMAADSGDAELRSGAERLAGRVLGGFDPAHPFGYQDKSISPFVADRPGFLQGAAGVALALHTFATGRSPATGWDTALMLN
;
A
#
# COMPACT_ATOMS: atom_id res chain seq x y z
N MET A 1 4.70 1.40 6.64
CA MET A 1 3.50 2.13 6.20
C MET A 1 2.72 2.38 7.48
N CYS A 2 2.83 3.55 8.11
CA CYS A 2 2.23 3.75 9.44
C CYS A 2 0.90 4.51 9.41
N HIS A 3 0.56 5.17 8.29
CA HIS A 3 -0.60 6.10 8.23
C HIS A 3 -1.08 6.38 6.79
N GLY A 4 -0.76 5.50 5.83
CA GLY A 4 -1.10 5.69 4.41
C GLY A 4 -2.07 4.63 3.88
N TRP A 5 -2.89 5.00 2.89
CA TRP A 5 -3.89 4.13 2.24
C TRP A 5 -3.31 2.81 1.72
N ALA A 6 -2.04 2.78 1.30
CA ALA A 6 -1.38 1.56 0.86
C ALA A 6 -1.23 0.50 1.98
N GLY A 7 -1.04 0.94 3.24
CA GLY A 7 -0.94 0.02 4.38
C GLY A 7 -2.29 -0.62 4.65
N THR A 8 -3.33 0.21 4.66
CA THR A 8 -4.72 -0.24 4.78
C THR A 8 -5.11 -1.19 3.65
N LEU A 9 -4.72 -0.89 2.41
CA LEU A 9 -4.94 -1.78 1.26
C LEU A 9 -4.37 -3.18 1.52
N HIS A 10 -3.09 -3.26 1.90
CA HIS A 10 -2.42 -4.55 2.14
C HIS A 10 -3.09 -5.33 3.28
N THR A 11 -3.40 -4.67 4.40
CA THR A 11 -4.10 -5.32 5.52
C THR A 11 -5.47 -5.85 5.12
N VAL A 12 -6.30 -5.03 4.44
CA VAL A 12 -7.64 -5.44 4.01
C VAL A 12 -7.56 -6.57 2.99
N GLN A 13 -6.56 -6.57 2.10
CA GLN A 13 -6.33 -7.66 1.16
C GLN A 13 -5.99 -8.97 1.88
N CYS A 14 -5.10 -8.96 2.87
CA CYS A 14 -4.78 -10.16 3.64
C CYS A 14 -6.05 -10.70 4.36
N MET A 15 -6.81 -9.82 5.01
CA MET A 15 -8.06 -10.20 5.66
C MET A 15 -9.08 -10.78 4.68
N ALA A 16 -9.19 -10.22 3.47
CA ALA A 16 -10.07 -10.72 2.42
C ALA A 16 -9.63 -12.12 1.92
N ALA A 17 -8.32 -12.35 1.81
CA ALA A 17 -7.78 -13.64 1.42
C ALA A 17 -8.04 -14.72 2.47
N ASP A 18 -7.88 -14.40 3.76
CA ASP A 18 -8.08 -15.33 4.87
C ASP A 18 -9.55 -15.70 5.09
N SER A 19 -10.44 -14.71 4.97
CA SER A 19 -11.88 -14.87 5.25
C SER A 19 -12.70 -15.28 4.03
N GLY A 20 -12.24 -14.97 2.82
CA GLY A 20 -13.05 -15.05 1.61
C GLY A 20 -14.17 -14.01 1.51
N ASP A 21 -14.20 -13.02 2.40
CA ASP A 21 -15.28 -12.02 2.48
C ASP A 21 -15.31 -11.10 1.24
N ALA A 22 -16.47 -11.05 0.60
CA ALA A 22 -16.70 -10.25 -0.60
C ALA A 22 -16.69 -8.73 -0.34
N GLU A 23 -17.12 -8.29 0.85
CA GLU A 23 -17.08 -6.87 1.23
C GLU A 23 -15.64 -6.41 1.44
N LEU A 24 -14.81 -7.23 2.09
CA LEU A 24 -13.38 -6.91 2.24
C LEU A 24 -12.68 -6.83 0.89
N ARG A 25 -13.01 -7.74 -0.04
CA ARG A 25 -12.47 -7.70 -1.41
C ARG A 25 -12.88 -6.43 -2.17
N SER A 26 -14.15 -6.04 -2.10
CA SER A 26 -14.60 -4.76 -2.69
C SER A 26 -13.96 -3.54 -2.00
N GLY A 27 -13.76 -3.62 -0.68
CA GLY A 27 -13.02 -2.63 0.08
C GLY A 27 -11.58 -2.46 -0.41
N ALA A 28 -10.88 -3.58 -0.65
CA ALA A 28 -9.52 -3.58 -1.22
C ALA A 28 -9.49 -2.92 -2.61
N GLU A 29 -10.44 -3.21 -3.50
CA GLU A 29 -10.54 -2.57 -4.82
C GLU A 29 -10.70 -1.04 -4.70
N ARG A 30 -11.57 -0.58 -3.79
CA ARG A 30 -11.76 0.86 -3.55
C ARG A 30 -10.51 1.53 -2.98
N LEU A 31 -9.80 0.84 -2.10
CA LEU A 31 -8.54 1.32 -1.53
C LEU A 31 -7.45 1.39 -2.59
N ALA A 32 -7.33 0.40 -3.47
CA ALA A 32 -6.40 0.41 -4.60
C ALA A 32 -6.66 1.61 -5.52
N GLY A 33 -7.93 1.89 -5.83
CA GLY A 33 -8.32 3.08 -6.60
C GLY A 33 -7.89 4.39 -5.93
N ARG A 34 -8.03 4.49 -4.59
CA ARG A 34 -7.56 5.68 -3.84
C ARG A 34 -6.04 5.83 -3.86
N VAL A 35 -5.32 4.73 -3.72
CA VAL A 35 -3.85 4.73 -3.79
C VAL A 35 -3.42 5.19 -5.18
N LEU A 36 -3.95 4.58 -6.25
CA LEU A 36 -3.65 4.95 -7.63
C LEU A 36 -3.99 6.42 -7.93
N GLY A 37 -5.12 6.92 -7.43
CA GLY A 37 -5.50 8.33 -7.59
C GLY A 37 -4.58 9.32 -6.88
N GLY A 38 -3.70 8.85 -5.99
CA GLY A 38 -2.67 9.65 -5.34
C GLY A 38 -1.35 9.73 -6.12
N PHE A 39 -1.23 9.02 -7.24
CA PHE A 39 -0.04 9.07 -8.08
C PHE A 39 0.05 10.39 -8.84
N ASP A 40 1.19 11.06 -8.75
CA ASP A 40 1.52 12.25 -9.54
C ASP A 40 2.91 12.10 -10.18
N PRO A 41 3.00 12.01 -11.52
CA PRO A 41 4.27 11.85 -12.22
C PRO A 41 5.22 13.04 -12.07
N ALA A 42 4.75 14.19 -11.56
CA ALA A 42 5.62 15.33 -11.25
C ALA A 42 6.50 15.08 -10.01
N HIS A 43 6.17 14.10 -9.16
CA HIS A 43 6.99 13.73 -8.02
C HIS A 43 8.05 12.67 -8.40
N PRO A 44 9.29 12.76 -7.88
CA PRO A 44 10.39 11.84 -8.16
C PRO A 44 10.04 10.35 -8.07
N PHE A 45 9.14 9.97 -7.16
CA PHE A 45 8.70 8.58 -7.00
C PHE A 45 7.19 8.39 -7.16
N GLY A 46 6.49 9.37 -7.74
CA GLY A 46 5.05 9.32 -7.98
C GLY A 46 4.17 9.51 -6.74
N TYR A 47 4.71 9.33 -5.54
CA TYR A 47 3.99 9.41 -4.27
C TYR A 47 4.75 10.24 -3.26
N GLN A 48 4.03 11.15 -2.61
CA GLN A 48 4.59 12.10 -1.66
C GLN A 48 4.18 11.76 -0.22
N ASP A 49 5.15 11.79 0.72
CA ASP A 49 4.85 11.63 2.13
C ASP A 49 4.33 12.95 2.71
N LYS A 50 3.04 12.99 3.05
CA LYS A 50 2.36 14.17 3.60
C LYS A 50 2.38 14.24 5.13
N SER A 51 3.04 13.31 5.81
CA SER A 51 2.93 13.16 7.26
C SER A 51 3.81 14.08 8.10
N ILE A 52 4.82 14.72 7.49
CA ILE A 52 5.73 15.62 8.19
C ILE A 52 5.76 16.97 7.48
N SER A 53 4.96 17.91 7.98
CA SER A 53 5.16 19.34 7.69
C SER A 53 6.31 19.87 8.57
N PRO A 54 7.26 20.67 8.07
CA PRO A 54 7.31 21.36 6.76
C PRO A 54 8.14 20.64 5.67
N PHE A 55 8.77 19.50 5.97
CA PHE A 55 9.61 18.78 5.01
C PHE A 55 8.81 17.69 4.32
N VAL A 56 8.03 18.11 3.33
CA VAL A 56 7.42 17.19 2.38
C VAL A 56 8.55 16.51 1.60
N ALA A 57 8.88 15.28 1.98
CA ALA A 57 9.99 14.54 1.40
C ALA A 57 9.45 13.41 0.53
N ASP A 58 9.90 13.36 -0.73
CA ASP A 58 9.74 12.19 -1.58
C ASP A 58 10.62 11.07 -1.03
N ARG A 59 10.06 10.25 -0.14
CA ARG A 59 10.79 9.14 0.47
C ARG A 59 10.68 7.93 -0.44
N PRO A 60 11.80 7.31 -0.87
CA PRO A 60 11.74 6.08 -1.66
C PRO A 60 11.46 4.84 -0.80
N GLY A 61 11.61 4.93 0.52
CA GLY A 61 11.70 3.78 1.41
C GLY A 61 10.41 2.96 1.61
N PHE A 62 10.59 1.77 2.17
CA PHE A 62 9.51 0.80 2.43
C PHE A 62 8.43 1.33 3.39
N LEU A 63 8.81 1.87 4.55
CA LEU A 63 7.84 2.19 5.61
C LEU A 63 7.05 3.49 5.37
N GLN A 64 7.61 4.44 4.65
CA GLN A 64 7.03 5.80 4.56
C GLN A 64 7.04 6.31 3.12
N GLY A 65 7.35 5.46 2.16
CA GLY A 65 7.71 5.89 0.83
C GLY A 65 7.13 5.04 -0.29
N ALA A 66 7.48 5.43 -1.50
CA ALA A 66 6.93 4.87 -2.74
C ALA A 66 7.18 3.37 -2.91
N ALA A 67 8.28 2.81 -2.36
CA ALA A 67 8.50 1.36 -2.42
C ALA A 67 7.42 0.57 -1.67
N GLY A 68 6.96 1.03 -0.51
CA GLY A 68 5.85 0.39 0.21
C GLY A 68 4.53 0.48 -0.56
N VAL A 69 4.29 1.61 -1.23
CA VAL A 69 3.11 1.78 -2.10
C VAL A 69 3.16 0.83 -3.29
N ALA A 70 4.31 0.75 -3.97
CA ALA A 70 4.51 -0.14 -5.10
C ALA A 70 4.35 -1.62 -4.72
N LEU A 71 4.90 -2.03 -3.57
CA LEU A 71 4.74 -3.40 -3.08
C LEU A 71 3.28 -3.75 -2.77
N ALA A 72 2.54 -2.87 -2.08
CA ALA A 72 1.13 -3.09 -1.79
C ALA A 72 0.28 -3.19 -3.07
N LEU A 73 0.51 -2.28 -4.04
CA LEU A 73 -0.18 -2.33 -5.33
C LEU A 73 0.18 -3.57 -6.15
N HIS A 74 1.45 -3.99 -6.12
CA HIS A 74 1.91 -5.20 -6.81
C HIS A 74 1.26 -6.46 -6.23
N THR A 75 1.22 -6.59 -4.90
CA THR A 75 0.54 -7.70 -4.22
C THR A 75 -0.96 -7.68 -4.50
N PHE A 76 -1.60 -6.51 -4.50
CA PHE A 76 -3.00 -6.37 -4.88
C PHE A 76 -3.26 -6.81 -6.32
N ALA A 77 -2.49 -6.28 -7.27
CA ALA A 77 -2.69 -6.55 -8.70
C ALA A 77 -2.42 -8.00 -9.09
N THR A 78 -1.48 -8.68 -8.40
CA THR A 78 -1.14 -10.07 -8.69
C THR A 78 -2.00 -11.07 -7.93
N GLY A 79 -2.62 -10.65 -6.82
CA GLY A 79 -3.37 -11.54 -5.93
C GLY A 79 -2.51 -12.64 -5.29
N ARG A 80 -1.19 -12.48 -5.29
CA ARG A 80 -0.23 -13.46 -4.77
C ARG A 80 0.40 -12.96 -3.48
N SER A 81 0.66 -13.88 -2.55
CA SER A 81 1.46 -13.58 -1.36
C SER A 81 2.84 -13.05 -1.77
N PRO A 82 3.43 -12.10 -1.03
CA PRO A 82 4.72 -11.55 -1.37
C PRO A 82 5.84 -12.60 -1.41
N ALA A 83 6.57 -12.66 -2.53
CA ALA A 83 7.65 -13.64 -2.72
C ALA A 83 8.78 -13.52 -1.68
N THR A 84 9.01 -12.32 -1.13
CA THR A 84 10.06 -12.05 -0.14
C THR A 84 9.55 -12.04 1.30
N GLY A 85 8.23 -12.18 1.53
CA GLY A 85 7.63 -12.06 2.86
C GLY A 85 7.80 -10.69 3.51
N TRP A 86 7.95 -9.62 2.71
CA TRP A 86 8.20 -8.26 3.21
C TRP A 86 7.15 -7.77 4.22
N ASP A 87 5.94 -8.30 4.12
CA ASP A 87 4.79 -8.02 4.97
C ASP A 87 4.84 -8.72 6.33
N THR A 88 5.78 -9.65 6.55
CA THR A 88 6.13 -10.14 7.89
C THR A 88 6.58 -8.99 8.79
N ALA A 89 7.26 -7.97 8.23
CA ALA A 89 7.63 -6.76 8.98
C ALA A 89 6.41 -5.95 9.46
N LEU A 90 5.22 -6.24 8.93
CA LEU A 90 3.94 -5.64 9.32
C LEU A 90 3.05 -6.63 10.11
N MET A 91 3.55 -7.82 10.43
CA MET A 91 2.79 -8.90 11.08
C MET A 91 1.58 -9.39 10.27
N LEU A 92 1.72 -9.51 8.94
CA LEU A 92 0.64 -9.87 8.00
C LEU A 92 0.93 -11.12 7.16
N ASN A 93 1.81 -12.01 7.62
CA ASN A 93 2.10 -13.30 6.98
C ASN A 93 1.33 -14.44 7.65
#